data_AF-A0A959Y5Q2-F1
#
_entry.id   AF-A0A959Y5Q2-F1
#
_cell.length_a   1.000
_cell.length_b   1.000
_cell.length_c   1.000
_cell.angle_alpha   90.00
_cell.angle_beta   90.00
_cell.angle_gamma   90.00
#
_symmetry.space_group_name_H-M   'P 1'
#
loop_
_entity.id
_entity.type
_entity.pdbx_description
1 polymer ?
#
loop_
_entity_poly.entity_id
_entity_poly.type
_entity_poly.pdbx_seq_one_letter_code
_entity_poly.pdbx_strand_id
1 'polypeptide(L)' 'RLMVFASSRDQSAGALQHTSFKLNQTDQEWVVLSDAGGTLVDDFQLQDPLQVNASWGRTTDGAATWSVFGTATPNAANAG' A
#
# COMPACT_ATOMS: atom_id res chain seq x y z
N ARG A 1 11.95 -7.73 1.71
CA ARG A 1 10.71 -6.94 1.55
C ARG A 1 10.73 -5.81 2.56
N LEU A 2 10.37 -4.59 2.16
CA LEU A 2 10.22 -3.45 3.07
C LEU A 2 8.73 -3.31 3.40
N MET A 3 8.42 -2.98 4.65
CA MET A 3 7.05 -2.67 5.09
C MET A 3 7.00 -1.26 5.64
N VAL A 4 6.08 -0.46 5.09
CA VAL A 4 5.84 0.92 5.51
C VAL A 4 4.41 1.02 6.01
N PHE A 5 4.24 1.58 7.20
CA PHE A 5 2.95 1.78 7.84
C PHE A 5 2.50 3.22 7.63
N ALA A 6 1.41 3.42 6.90
CA ALA A 6 0.75 4.73 6.81
C ALA A 6 -0.07 5.02 8.08
N SER A 7 0.61 5.21 9.21
CA SER A 7 -0.03 5.32 10.53
C SER A 7 -0.02 6.72 11.15
N SER A 8 0.56 7.72 10.47
CA SER A 8 0.75 9.09 10.99
C SER A 8 1.54 9.16 12.31
N ARG A 9 2.40 8.18 12.56
CA ARG A 9 3.27 8.21 13.77
C ARG A 9 4.55 8.96 13.53
N ASP A 10 4.94 9.15 12.27
CA ASP A 10 6.18 9.83 11.87
C ASP A 10 7.41 9.28 12.62
N GLN A 11 7.60 7.96 12.49
CA GLN A 11 8.61 7.21 13.24
C GLN A 11 9.39 6.30 12.32
N SER A 12 10.69 6.52 12.27
CA SER A 12 11.66 5.71 11.53
C SER A 12 12.68 5.10 12.50
N ALA A 13 12.19 4.27 13.43
CA ALA A 13 13.03 3.60 14.42
C ALA A 13 13.11 2.09 14.13
N GLY A 14 14.28 1.63 13.67
CA GLY A 14 14.54 0.21 13.43
C GLY A 14 13.88 -0.33 12.14
N ALA A 15 13.34 -1.55 12.21
CA ALA A 15 12.79 -2.26 11.05
C ALA A 15 11.40 -1.78 10.61
N LEU A 16 10.70 -1.00 11.44
CA LEU A 16 9.35 -0.51 11.16
C LEU A 16 9.44 0.95 10.73
N GLN A 17 8.90 1.25 9.56
CA GLN A 17 8.83 2.61 9.02
C GLN A 17 7.40 3.10 9.11
N HIS A 18 7.15 4.19 9.82
CA HIS A 18 5.85 4.82 9.97
C HIS A 18 5.84 6.19 9.30
N THR A 19 4.92 6.41 8.37
CA THR A 19 4.78 7.71 7.71
C THR A 19 4.13 8.74 8.65
N SER A 20 4.22 10.01 8.27
CA SER A 20 3.56 11.16 8.88
C SER A 20 2.09 11.32 8.46
N PHE A 21 1.57 10.42 7.62
CA PHE A 21 0.19 10.45 7.11
C PHE A 21 -0.52 9.11 7.30
N LYS A 22 -1.83 9.08 7.06
CA LYS A 22 -2.63 7.85 6.97
C LYS A 22 -3.27 7.78 5.59
N LEU A 23 -3.69 6.58 5.20
CA LEU A 23 -4.56 6.39 4.06
C LEU A 23 -6.02 6.39 4.52
N ASN A 24 -6.88 7.03 3.75
CA ASN A 24 -8.31 7.00 3.97
C ASN A 24 -8.92 5.75 3.32
N GLN A 25 -9.79 5.08 4.07
CA GLN A 25 -10.39 3.83 3.62
C GLN A 25 -11.50 4.04 2.58
N THR A 26 -12.17 5.20 2.63
CA THR A 26 -13.39 5.50 1.86
C THR A 26 -13.21 6.57 0.80
N ASP A 27 -12.12 7.34 0.88
CA ASP A 27 -11.88 8.46 -0.01
C ASP A 27 -10.88 8.07 -1.09
N GLN A 28 -11.01 8.71 -2.26
CA GLN A 28 -10.09 8.46 -3.37
C GLN A 28 -8.77 9.16 -3.12
N GLU A 29 -7.71 8.36 -2.98
CA GLU A 29 -6.34 8.84 -2.80
C GLU A 29 -5.42 8.22 -3.84
N TRP A 30 -4.36 8.94 -4.18
CA TRP A 30 -3.31 8.43 -5.05
C TRP A 30 -2.12 7.97 -4.24
N VAL A 31 -1.70 6.72 -4.45
CA VAL A 31 -0.47 6.16 -3.92
C VAL A 31 0.55 6.15 -5.04
N VAL A 32 1.67 6.83 -4.81
CA VAL A 32 2.74 6.97 -5.80
C VAL A 32 4.03 6.42 -5.23
N LEU A 33 4.70 5.56 -5.99
CA LEU A 33 6.04 5.06 -5.73
C LEU A 33 7.00 5.66 -6.76
N SER A 34 8.03 6.36 -6.27
CA SER A 34 9.10 6.92 -7.10
C SER A 34 10.47 6.44 -6.62
N ASP A 35 11.46 6.55 -7.51
CA ASP A 35 12.86 6.36 -7.15
C ASP A 35 13.43 7.59 -6.41
N ALA A 36 14.68 7.49 -5.96
CA ALA A 36 15.36 8.58 -5.26
C ALA A 36 15.60 9.83 -6.14
N GLY A 37 15.53 9.69 -7.47
CA GLY A 37 15.61 10.80 -8.42
C GLY A 37 14.26 11.45 -8.72
N GLY A 38 13.16 10.92 -8.18
CA GLY A 38 11.80 11.39 -8.44
C GLY A 38 11.16 10.79 -9.70
N THR A 39 11.80 9.81 -10.34
CA THR A 39 11.18 9.08 -11.45
C THR A 39 10.04 8.22 -10.93
N LEU A 40 8.88 8.32 -11.57
CA LEU A 40 7.74 7.47 -11.26
C LEU A 40 8.08 6.00 -11.54
N VAL A 41 7.99 5.16 -10.52
CA VAL A 41 8.16 3.70 -10.64
C VAL A 41 6.79 3.04 -10.82
N ASP A 42 5.80 3.48 -10.04
CA ASP A 42 4.45 2.93 -10.06
C ASP A 42 3.47 3.89 -9.40
N ASP A 43 2.20 3.76 -9.75
CA ASP A 43 1.12 4.48 -9.13
C ASP A 43 -0.16 3.66 -9.08
N PHE A 44 -1.00 3.99 -8.10
CA PHE A 44 -2.31 3.40 -7.95
C PHE A 44 -3.26 4.38 -7.30
N GLN A 45 -4.43 4.58 -7.90
CA GLN A 45 -5.53 5.29 -7.27
C GLN A 45 -6.36 4.30 -6.45
N LEU A 46 -6.58 4.60 -5.17
CA LEU A 46 -7.59 3.94 -4.35
C LEU A 46 -8.98 4.34 -4.91
N GLN A 47 -9.49 3.58 -5.88
CA GLN A 47 -10.70 3.96 -6.62
C GLN A 47 -11.98 3.73 -5.82
N ASP A 48 -12.05 2.60 -5.11
CA ASP A 48 -13.25 2.15 -4.40
C ASP A 48 -13.04 2.15 -2.87
N PRO A 49 -14.07 2.56 -2.11
CA PRO A 49 -14.11 2.37 -0.66
C PRO A 49 -13.92 0.89 -0.30
N LEU A 50 -13.02 0.62 0.63
CA LEU A 50 -12.80 -0.74 1.12
C LEU A 50 -13.75 -1.07 2.28
N GLN A 51 -14.25 -2.31 2.31
CA GLN A 51 -14.87 -2.86 3.52
C GLN A 51 -13.84 -2.94 4.66
N VAL A 52 -14.32 -2.96 5.91
CA VAL A 52 -13.44 -3.18 7.07
C VAL A 52 -12.70 -4.51 6.90
N ASN A 53 -11.40 -4.51 7.19
CA ASN A 53 -10.47 -5.64 7.01
C ASN A 53 -10.22 -6.06 5.55
N ALA A 54 -10.60 -5.24 4.56
CA ALA A 54 -10.18 -5.43 3.18
C ALA A 54 -8.88 -4.65 2.88
N SER A 55 -8.15 -5.07 1.86
CA SER A 55 -6.93 -4.41 1.40
C SER A 55 -6.82 -4.39 -0.12
N TRP A 56 -6.22 -3.35 -0.67
CA TRP A 56 -5.79 -3.32 -2.07
C TRP A 56 -4.42 -3.97 -2.21
N GLY A 57 -4.23 -4.75 -3.27
CA GLY A 57 -2.93 -5.33 -3.60
C GLY A 57 -2.85 -5.74 -5.06
N ARG A 58 -1.62 -6.00 -5.53
CA ARG A 58 -1.39 -6.66 -6.82
C ARG A 58 -1.98 -8.09 -6.77
N THR A 59 -2.60 -8.56 -7.85
CA THR A 59 -3.22 -9.91 -7.91
C THR A 59 -2.23 -11.02 -7.57
N THR A 60 -1.01 -10.94 -8.11
CA THR A 60 0.15 -11.73 -7.68
C THR A 60 1.38 -10.82 -7.56
N ASP A 61 2.46 -11.31 -6.97
CA ASP A 61 3.72 -10.57 -6.85
C ASP A 61 4.20 -10.07 -8.23
N GLY A 62 4.18 -8.75 -8.43
CA GLY A 62 4.62 -8.11 -9.68
C GLY A 62 3.60 -8.09 -10.82
N ALA A 63 2.36 -8.53 -10.60
CA ALA A 63 1.31 -8.50 -11.62
C ALA A 63 0.97 -7.08 -12.07
N ALA A 64 0.55 -6.86 -13.32
CA ALA A 64 0.12 -5.53 -13.76
C ALA A 64 -1.23 -5.10 -13.15
N THR A 65 -2.03 -6.03 -12.64
CA THR A 65 -3.39 -5.80 -12.15
C THR A 65 -3.48 -5.73 -10.63
N TRP A 66 -4.45 -4.94 -10.16
CA TRP A 66 -4.80 -4.77 -8.74
C TRP A 66 -6.13 -5.44 -8.42
N SER A 67 -6.29 -5.91 -7.19
CA SER A 67 -7.51 -6.53 -6.67
C SER A 67 -7.72 -6.20 -5.20
N VAL A 68 -8.97 -6.33 -4.75
CA VAL A 68 -9.33 -6.25 -3.33
C VAL A 68 -9.21 -7.63 -2.70
N PHE A 69 -8.55 -7.69 -1.55
CA PHE A 69 -8.37 -8.90 -0.75
C PHE A 69 -9.12 -8.79 0.57
N GLY A 70 -9.87 -9.83 0.93
CA GLY A 70 -10.47 -9.97 2.27
C GLY A 70 -9.52 -10.53 3.33
N THR A 71 -8.30 -10.95 2.95
CA THR A 71 -7.27 -11.43 3.86
C THR A 71 -5.94 -10.82 3.45
N ALA A 72 -5.32 -10.08 4.37
CA ALA A 72 -4.01 -9.48 4.12
C ALA A 72 -2.92 -10.56 4.20
N THR A 73 -1.93 -10.45 3.31
CA THR A 73 -0.75 -11.33 3.21
C THR A 73 0.54 -10.59 3.57
N PRO A 74 0.66 -9.98 4.77
CA PRO A 74 1.84 -9.21 5.14
C PRO A 74 3.09 -10.10 5.09
N ASN A 75 4.10 -9.66 4.34
CA ASN A 75 5.34 -10.39 4.08
C ASN A 75 5.20 -11.73 3.33
N ALA A 76 4.00 -12.17 2.95
CA ALA A 76 3.76 -13.36 2.12
C ALA A 76 3.38 -12.98 0.66
N ALA A 77 3.54 -13.90 -0.29
CA ALA A 77 3.15 -13.64 -1.68
C ALA A 77 1.65 -13.37 -1.79
N ASN A 78 1.25 -12.46 -2.67
CA ASN A 78 -0.16 -12.26 -2.97
C ASN A 78 -0.71 -13.44 -3.78
N ALA A 79 -1.91 -13.88 -3.43
CA ALA A 79 -2.64 -14.95 -4.11
C ALA A 79 -4.07 -14.47 -4.36
N GLY A 80 -4.22 -13.67 -5.41
CA GLY A 80 -5.50 -13.12 -5.88
C GLY A 80 -6.26 -14.06 -6.81
#